data_AF-A0A7W0RNF4-F1
#
_entry.id   AF-A0A7W0RNF4-F1
#
_cell.length_a   1.000
_cell.length_b   1.000
_cell.length_c   1.000
_cell.angle_alpha   90.00
_cell.angle_beta   90.00
_cell.angle_gamma   90.00
#
_symmetry.space_group_name_H-M   'P 1'
#
loop_
_entity.id
_entity.type
_entity.pdbx_description
1 polymer ?
#
loop_
_entity_poly.entity_id
_entity_poly.type
_entity_poly.pdbx_seq_one_letter_code
_entity_poly.pdbx_strand_id
1 'polypeptide(L)'
;MPQPQSDLTLREHVVAAIRSNRELIEHLEQGFIPKVHSLRRVTRPDRDGSTPPGDKVVHAAAATVLEADHFTVGVYQRLIAHCELIREAVQDVTGSRQSNP
;
A
#
# COMPACT_ATOMS: atom_id res chain seq x y z
N MET A 1 -6.70 14.28 -14.38
CA MET A 1 -7.93 13.67 -13.83
C MET A 1 -7.70 12.15 -13.76
N PRO A 2 -8.05 11.46 -12.66
CA PRO A 2 -7.99 9.99 -12.65
C PRO A 2 -9.04 9.46 -13.63
N GLN A 3 -8.65 8.57 -14.53
CA GLN A 3 -9.59 7.92 -15.45
C GLN A 3 -10.53 7.00 -14.65
N PRO A 4 -11.84 6.98 -14.93
CA PRO A 4 -12.75 6.04 -14.30
C PRO A 4 -12.29 4.61 -14.63
N GLN A 5 -12.11 3.79 -13.59
CA GLN A 5 -11.59 2.42 -13.72
C GLN A 5 -12.47 1.52 -14.60
N SER A 6 -13.73 1.90 -14.85
CA SER A 6 -14.70 1.17 -15.68
C SER A 6 -14.38 1.13 -17.18
N ASP A 7 -13.50 2.00 -17.66
CA ASP A 7 -13.27 2.18 -19.10
C ASP A 7 -12.03 1.42 -19.60
N LEU A 8 -11.36 0.67 -18.73
CA LEU A 8 -10.16 -0.09 -19.07
C LEU A 8 -10.53 -1.49 -19.57
N THR A 9 -9.78 -1.95 -20.57
CA THR A 9 -9.80 -3.35 -21.02
C THR A 9 -9.18 -4.27 -19.97
N LEU A 10 -9.47 -5.57 -20.04
CA LEU A 10 -8.85 -6.59 -19.16
C LEU A 10 -7.31 -6.52 -19.19
N ARG A 11 -6.72 -6.34 -20.38
CA ARG A 11 -5.27 -6.18 -20.53
C ARG A 11 -4.76 -4.97 -19.77
N GLU A 12 -5.45 -3.84 -19.85
CA GLU A 12 -5.07 -2.62 -19.15
C GLU A 12 -5.19 -2.78 -17.63
N HIS A 13 -6.22 -3.47 -17.15
CA HIS A 13 -6.33 -3.82 -15.72
C HIS A 13 -5.17 -4.69 -15.25
N VAL A 14 -4.77 -5.71 -16.01
CA VAL A 14 -3.60 -6.54 -15.68
C VAL A 14 -2.33 -5.71 -15.62
N VAL A 15 -2.10 -4.83 -16.60
CA VAL A 15 -0.94 -3.93 -16.62
C VAL A 15 -0.95 -2.98 -15.43
N ALA A 16 -2.12 -2.41 -15.10
CA ALA A 16 -2.28 -1.50 -13.97
C ALA A 16 -2.09 -2.21 -12.61
N ALA A 17 -2.56 -3.45 -12.47
CA ALA A 17 -2.31 -4.29 -11.31
C ALA A 17 -0.81 -4.59 -11.15
N ILE A 18 -0.12 -4.99 -12.22
CA ILE A 18 1.34 -5.24 -12.19
C ILE A 18 2.09 -3.98 -11.76
N ARG A 19 1.73 -2.82 -12.32
CA ARG A 19 2.34 -1.53 -11.96
C ARG A 19 2.10 -1.19 -10.49
N SER A 20 0.87 -1.29 -10.02
CA SER A 20 0.50 -0.99 -8.63
C SER A 20 1.19 -1.95 -7.66
N ASN A 21 1.34 -3.22 -8.03
CA ASN A 21 2.08 -4.20 -7.22
C ASN A 21 3.56 -3.86 -7.10
N ARG A 22 4.21 -3.44 -8.20
CA ARG A 22 5.61 -2.97 -8.14
C ARG A 22 5.76 -1.72 -7.29
N GLU A 23 4.89 -0.74 -7.50
CA GLU A 23 4.86 0.50 -6.70
C GLU A 23 4.67 0.19 -5.20
N LEU A 24 3.80 -0.76 -4.86
CA LEU A 24 3.58 -1.20 -3.49
C LEU A 24 4.84 -1.84 -2.88
N ILE A 25 5.48 -2.76 -3.60
CA ILE A 25 6.71 -3.42 -3.15
C ILE A 25 7.82 -2.38 -2.93
N GLU A 26 8.06 -1.52 -3.92
CA GLU A 26 9.10 -0.49 -3.84
C GLU A 26 8.87 0.45 -2.65
N HIS A 27 7.63 0.91 -2.45
CA HIS A 27 7.32 1.80 -1.34
C HIS A 27 7.39 1.09 0.02
N LEU A 28 7.01 -0.19 0.11
CA LEU A 28 7.18 -0.95 1.35
C LEU A 28 8.67 -1.06 1.71
N GLU A 29 9.51 -1.42 0.76
CA GLU A 29 10.95 -1.64 0.96
C GLU A 29 11.72 -0.35 1.23
N GLN A 30 11.43 0.71 0.47
CA GLN A 30 12.23 1.94 0.48
C GLN A 30 11.58 3.08 1.26
N GLY A 31 10.25 3.07 1.40
CA GLY A 31 9.47 4.12 2.03
C GLY A 31 9.01 3.76 3.44
N PHE A 32 8.27 2.66 3.58
CA PHE A 32 7.55 2.33 4.81
C PHE A 32 8.44 1.66 5.86
N ILE A 33 9.06 0.52 5.51
CA ILE A 33 9.87 -0.28 6.44
C ILE A 33 11.03 0.55 7.05
N PRO A 34 11.79 1.35 6.28
CA PRO A 34 12.87 2.18 6.84
C PRO A 34 12.36 3.23 7.85
N LYS A 35 11.19 3.82 7.60
CA LYS A 35 10.58 4.80 8.52
C LYS A 35 10.12 4.14 9.82
N VAL A 36 9.53 2.95 9.75
CA VAL A 36 9.16 2.15 10.93
C VAL A 36 10.41 1.80 11.75
N HIS A 37 11.49 1.35 11.10
CA HIS A 37 12.76 1.09 11.78
C HIS A 37 13.33 2.34 12.44
N SER A 38 13.22 3.50 11.79
CA SER A 38 13.67 4.78 12.34
C SER A 38 12.87 5.18 13.57
N LEU A 39 11.54 5.10 13.52
CA LEU A 39 10.68 5.34 14.69
C LEU A 39 11.01 4.38 15.84
N ARG A 40 11.21 3.09 15.54
CA ARG A 40 11.62 2.11 16.55
C ARG A 40 12.97 2.45 17.19
N ARG A 41 13.92 2.98 16.42
CA ARG A 41 15.22 3.44 16.97
C ARG A 41 15.04 4.64 17.88
N VAL A 42 14.26 5.64 17.46
CA VAL A 42 13.98 6.85 18.25
C VAL A 42 13.25 6.50 19.55
N THR A 43 12.30 5.58 19.52
CA THR A 43 11.51 5.23 20.71
C THR A 43 12.20 4.23 21.64
N ARG A 44 13.35 3.67 21.25
CA ARG A 44 14.07 2.71 22.07
C ARG A 44 14.84 3.45 23.15
N PRO A 45 14.65 3.13 24.44
CA PRO A 45 15.50 3.67 25.50
C PRO A 45 16.93 3.19 25.27
N ASP A 46 17.89 4.12 25.26
CA ASP A 46 19.31 3.75 25.19
C ASP A 46 19.71 3.00 26.46
N ARG A 47 20.53 1.97 26.28
CA ARG A 47 21.10 1.19 27.39
C ARG A 47 22.10 1.98 28.24
N ASP A 48 22.62 3.09 27.72
CA ASP A 48 23.73 3.83 28.30
C ASP A 48 23.31 5.14 29.00
N GLY A 49 22.02 5.31 29.31
CA GLY A 49 21.53 6.46 30.07
C GLY A 49 21.48 7.77 29.29
N SER A 50 21.33 7.71 27.96
CA SER A 50 21.11 8.91 27.14
C SER A 50 19.74 9.52 27.44
N THR A 51 19.65 10.84 27.30
CA THR A 51 18.40 11.58 27.48
C THR A 51 17.35 11.06 26.49
N PRO A 52 16.14 10.67 26.94
CA PRO A 52 15.07 10.26 26.06
C PRO A 52 14.82 11.32 24.98
N PRO A 53 14.51 10.92 23.74
CA PRO A 53 14.15 11.89 22.72
C PRO A 53 12.91 12.64 23.16
N GLY A 54 12.93 13.97 22.98
CA GLY A 54 11.78 14.79 23.33
C GLY A 54 10.55 14.44 22.48
N ASP A 55 9.37 14.65 23.04
CA ASP A 55 8.07 14.30 22.43
C ASP A 55 7.92 14.81 20.99
N LYS A 56 8.44 16.00 20.68
CA LYS A 56 8.42 16.56 19.33
C LYS A 56 9.12 15.68 18.30
N VAL A 57 10.23 15.04 18.68
CA VAL A 57 11.01 14.15 17.81
C VAL A 57 10.25 12.85 17.57
N VAL A 58 9.69 12.26 18.63
CA VAL A 58 8.85 11.06 18.52
C VAL A 58 7.62 11.33 17.67
N HIS A 59 6.94 12.45 17.88
CA HIS A 59 5.77 12.85 17.10
C HIS A 59 6.11 13.07 15.63
N ALA A 60 7.23 13.73 15.32
CA ALA A 60 7.68 13.91 13.94
C ALA A 60 7.98 12.56 13.27
N ALA A 61 8.69 11.66 13.95
CA ALA A 61 8.96 10.32 13.43
C ALA A 61 7.67 9.52 13.19
N ALA A 62 6.71 9.58 14.12
CA ALA A 62 5.41 8.93 13.97
C ALA A 62 4.61 9.49 12.78
N ALA A 63 4.61 10.81 12.58
CA ALA A 63 3.93 11.45 11.45
C ALA A 63 4.48 10.93 10.11
N THR A 64 5.79 10.75 9.97
CA THR A 64 6.38 10.22 8.72
C THR A 64 5.97 8.76 8.43
N VAL A 65 5.80 7.95 9.48
CA VAL A 65 5.32 6.56 9.36
C VAL A 65 3.86 6.54 8.94
N LEU A 66 3.02 7.35 9.58
CA LEU A 66 1.60 7.46 9.23
C LEU A 66 1.42 7.94 7.79
N GLU A 67 2.18 8.92 7.33
CA GLU A 67 2.13 9.36 5.92
C GLU A 67 2.49 8.22 4.95
N ALA A 68 3.54 7.45 5.29
CA ALA A 68 3.94 6.29 4.47
C ALA A 68 2.89 5.17 4.51
N ASP A 69 2.19 4.99 5.63
CA ASP A 69 1.07 4.05 5.77
C ASP A 69 -0.10 4.44 4.84
N HIS A 70 -0.51 5.71 4.90
CA HIS A 70 -1.60 6.23 4.07
C HIS A 70 -1.32 6.02 2.58
N PHE A 71 -0.08 6.27 2.14
CA PHE A 71 0.32 5.98 0.77
C PHE A 71 0.23 4.48 0.44
N THR A 72 0.79 3.62 1.31
CA THR A 72 0.74 2.16 1.16
C THR A 72 -0.70 1.66 1.00
N VAL A 73 -1.59 2.10 1.89
CA VAL A 73 -3.03 1.74 1.86
C VAL A 73 -3.66 2.20 0.56
N GLY A 74 -3.37 3.42 0.09
CA GLY A 74 -3.89 3.94 -1.16
C GLY A 74 -3.44 3.13 -2.39
N VAL A 75 -2.17 2.70 -2.45
CA VAL A 75 -1.67 1.83 -3.54
C VAL A 75 -2.31 0.44 -3.46
N TYR A 76 -2.38 -0.13 -2.25
CA TYR A 76 -2.99 -1.44 -2.02
C TYR A 76 -4.46 -1.48 -2.45
N GLN A 77 -5.24 -0.46 -2.10
CA GLN A 77 -6.64 -0.34 -2.51
C GLN A 77 -6.78 -0.31 -4.04
N ARG A 78 -5.91 0.42 -4.75
CA ARG A 78 -5.91 0.44 -6.23
C ARG A 78 -5.58 -0.93 -6.81
N LEU A 79 -4.59 -1.63 -6.23
CA LEU A 79 -4.22 -2.98 -6.66
C LEU A 79 -5.39 -3.96 -6.49
N ILE A 80 -6.04 -3.96 -5.33
CA ILE A 80 -7.19 -4.85 -5.06
C ILE A 80 -8.33 -4.55 -6.01
N ALA A 81 -8.67 -3.28 -6.25
CA ALA A 81 -9.70 -2.90 -7.21
C ALA A 81 -9.42 -3.46 -8.62
N HIS A 82 -8.17 -3.41 -9.08
CA HIS A 82 -7.80 -4.03 -10.35
C HIS A 82 -7.90 -5.56 -10.32
N CYS A 83 -7.48 -6.21 -9.23
CA CYS A 83 -7.61 -7.66 -9.08
C CYS A 83 -9.07 -8.13 -9.06
N GLU A 84 -9.97 -7.36 -8.44
CA GLU A 84 -11.40 -7.65 -8.42
C GLU A 84 -12.02 -7.55 -9.82
N LEU A 85 -11.72 -6.48 -10.57
CA LEU A 85 -12.18 -6.31 -11.94
C LEU A 85 -11.63 -7.39 -12.89
N ILE A 86 -10.35 -7.77 -12.73
CA ILE A 86 -9.76 -8.89 -13.49
C ILE A 86 -10.50 -10.20 -13.19
N ARG A 87 -10.77 -10.48 -11.91
CA ARG A 87 -11.48 -11.69 -11.50
C ARG A 87 -12.88 -11.74 -12.10
N GLU A 88 -13.64 -10.65 -12.05
CA GLU A 88 -14.98 -10.55 -12.65
C GLU A 88 -14.93 -10.76 -14.17
N ALA A 89 -14.02 -10.08 -14.87
CA ALA A 89 -13.86 -10.23 -16.31
C ALA A 89 -13.46 -11.65 -16.72
N VAL A 90 -12.59 -12.32 -15.96
CA VAL A 90 -12.22 -13.73 -16.20
C VAL A 90 -13.42 -14.65 -15.98
N GLN A 91 -14.18 -14.45 -14.89
CA GLN A 91 -15.38 -15.26 -14.61
C GLN A 91 -16.45 -15.13 -15.70
N ASP A 92 -16.61 -13.94 -16.26
CA ASP A 92 -17.52 -13.69 -17.38
C ASP A 92 -17.06 -14.42 -18.66
N VAL A 93 -15.75 -14.43 -18.95
CA VAL A 93 -15.19 -15.14 -20.11
C VAL A 93 -15.25 -16.66 -19.94
N THR A 94 -14.99 -17.19 -18.73
CA THR A 94 -14.98 -18.62 -18.48
C THR A 94 -16.37 -19.19 -18.19
N GLY A 95 -17.43 -18.38 -18.22
CA GLY A 95 -18.80 -18.80 -17.96
C GLY A 95 -19.01 -19.34 -16.54
N SER A 96 -18.13 -18.99 -15.60
CA SER A 96 -18.09 -19.56 -14.24
C SER A 96 -18.99 -18.81 -13.25
N ARG A 97 -19.91 -17.96 -13.72
CA ARG A 97 -20.97 -17.39 -12.87
C ARG A 97 -21.84 -18.54 -12.35
N GLN A 98 -21.56 -18.97 -11.12
CA GLN A 98 -22.49 -19.80 -10.37
C GLN A 98 -23.79 -19.01 -10.25
N SER A 99 -24.82 -19.49 -10.93
CA SER A 99 -26.21 -19.11 -10.69
C SER A 99 -26.51 -19.52 -9.26
N ASN A 100 -26.59 -18.54 -8.35
CA ASN A 100 -27.07 -18.78 -7.00
C ASN A 100 -28.62 -18.66 -7.07
N PRO A 101 -29.38 -19.70 -6.65
CA PRO A 101 -30.84 -19.64 -6.58
C PRO A 101 -31.33 -18.68 -5.49
#